data_AF-A0A926BBM1-F1
#
_entry.id   AF-A0A926BBM1-F1
#
_cell.length_a   1.000
_cell.length_b   1.000
_cell.length_c   1.000
_cell.angle_alpha   90.00
_cell.angle_beta   90.00
_cell.angle_gamma   90.00
#
_symmetry.space_group_name_H-M   'P 1'
#
loop_
_entity.id
_entity.type
_entity.pdbx_description
1 polymer ?
#
loop_
_entity_poly.entity_id
_entity_poly.type
_entity_poly.pdbx_seq_one_letter_code
_entity_poly.pdbx_strand_id
1 'polypeptide(L)'
;MRLHVHFQTGDIRVDEVVEGDTAEALTIKMQERVAQEAGFLIGTVIKRMTPLQFAQEATRRYNAAAKDSAPLPASCEEFLKLGVAKGFASTLPSQ
;
A
#
# COMPACT_ATOMS: atom_id res chain seq x y z
N MET A 1 -12.41 1.92 -9.21
CA MET A 1 -11.27 1.08 -9.67
C MET A 1 -11.12 -0.10 -8.71
N ARG A 2 -10.81 -1.30 -9.22
CA ARG A 2 -10.56 -2.51 -8.40
C ARG A 2 -9.08 -2.88 -8.43
N LEU A 3 -8.48 -3.03 -7.26
CA LEU A 3 -7.08 -3.40 -7.12
C LEU A 3 -6.97 -4.60 -6.20
N HIS A 4 -6.46 -5.72 -6.69
CA HIS A 4 -6.08 -6.84 -5.85
C HIS A 4 -4.71 -6.53 -5.25
N VAL A 5 -4.64 -6.36 -3.94
CA VAL A 5 -3.39 -6.14 -3.22
C VAL A 5 -2.90 -7.49 -2.72
N HIS A 6 -1.68 -7.87 -3.13
CA HIS A 6 -0.95 -9.04 -2.66
C HIS A 6 0.35 -8.57 -2.02
N PHE A 7 0.28 -8.16 -0.77
CA PHE A 7 1.42 -7.64 -0.03
C PHE A 7 1.76 -8.56 1.15
N GLN A 8 3.00 -9.05 1.18
CA GLN A 8 3.52 -9.84 2.28
C GLN A 8 4.87 -9.27 2.71
N THR A 9 4.98 -8.83 3.96
CA THR A 9 6.25 -8.40 4.56
C THR A 9 6.31 -8.83 6.03
N GLY A 10 7.29 -9.67 6.37
CA GLY A 10 7.38 -10.29 7.70
C GLY A 10 6.08 -11.06 8.05
N ASP A 11 5.47 -10.70 9.18
CA ASP A 11 4.20 -11.27 9.67
C ASP A 11 2.95 -10.61 9.07
N ILE A 12 3.09 -9.51 8.32
CA ILE A 12 1.95 -8.79 7.72
C ILE A 12 1.64 -9.38 6.36
N ARG A 13 0.45 -9.97 6.22
CA ARG A 13 -0.10 -10.45 4.94
C ARG A 13 -1.40 -9.73 4.62
N VAL A 14 -1.41 -9.04 3.49
CA VAL A 14 -2.57 -8.39 2.91
C VAL A 14 -2.82 -9.05 1.55
N ASP A 15 -3.89 -9.82 1.47
CA ASP A 15 -4.33 -10.49 0.24
C ASP A 15 -5.82 -10.21 0.07
N GLU A 16 -6.14 -9.03 -0.46
CA GLU A 16 -7.53 -8.56 -0.57
C GLU A 16 -7.76 -7.70 -1.80
N VAL A 17 -9.01 -7.70 -2.28
CA VAL A 17 -9.45 -6.80 -3.33
C VAL A 17 -9.94 -5.51 -2.70
N VAL A 18 -9.21 -4.44 -2.95
CA VAL A 18 -9.56 -3.10 -2.50
C VAL A 18 -10.28 -2.37 -3.64
N GLU A 19 -11.49 -1.88 -3.33
CA GLU A 19 -12.28 -1.05 -4.22
C GLU A 19 -12.20 0.41 -3.80
N GLY A 20 -11.99 1.32 -4.74
CA GLY A 20 -11.95 2.74 -4.45
C GLY A 20 -12.16 3.59 -5.70
N ASP A 21 -12.72 4.78 -5.51
CA ASP A 21 -13.00 5.71 -6.60
C ASP A 21 -11.74 6.44 -7.06
N THR A 22 -10.78 6.63 -6.16
CA THR A 22 -9.51 7.32 -6.41
C THR A 22 -8.33 6.54 -5.84
N ALA A 23 -7.12 6.85 -6.34
CA ALA A 23 -5.90 6.25 -5.81
C ALA A 23 -5.67 6.57 -4.33
N GLU A 24 -6.05 7.77 -3.88
CA GLU A 24 -6.02 8.11 -2.45
C GLU A 24 -6.96 7.24 -1.62
N ALA A 25 -8.20 7.02 -2.07
CA ALA A 25 -9.15 6.17 -1.36
C ALA A 25 -8.65 4.73 -1.21
N LEU A 26 -8.02 4.19 -2.26
CA LEU A 26 -7.37 2.87 -2.22
C LEU A 26 -6.20 2.85 -1.23
N THR A 27 -5.32 3.86 -1.27
CA THR A 27 -4.18 3.97 -0.35
C THR A 27 -4.64 4.11 1.10
N ILE A 28 -5.71 4.85 1.37
CA ILE A 28 -6.32 4.96 2.72
C ILE A 28 -6.80 3.60 3.21
N LYS A 29 -7.49 2.81 2.37
CA LYS A 29 -7.94 1.48 2.75
C LYS A 29 -6.75 0.54 3.04
N MET A 30 -5.70 0.60 2.23
CA MET A 30 -4.46 -0.15 2.49
C MET A 30 -3.81 0.29 3.81
N GLN A 31 -3.74 1.60 4.06
CA GLN A 31 -3.21 2.18 5.29
C GLN A 31 -3.99 1.71 6.52
N GLU A 32 -5.32 1.70 6.45
CA GLU A 32 -6.18 1.21 7.52
C GLU A 32 -5.97 -0.27 7.80
N ARG A 33 -5.84 -1.09 6.75
CA ARG A 33 -5.56 -2.52 6.90
C ARG A 33 -4.21 -2.78 7.56
N VAL A 34 -3.15 -2.15 7.05
CA VAL A 34 -1.82 -2.28 7.63
C VAL A 34 -1.81 -1.78 9.08
N ALA A 35 -2.56 -0.72 9.39
CA ALA A 35 -2.72 -0.25 10.75
C ALA A 35 -3.42 -1.25 11.68
N GLN A 36 -4.40 -2.01 11.17
CA GLN A 36 -5.05 -3.07 11.95
C GLN A 36 -4.09 -4.22 12.25
N GLU A 37 -3.33 -4.67 11.25
CA GLU A 37 -2.39 -5.79 11.37
C GLU A 37 -1.14 -5.43 12.21
N ALA A 38 -0.70 -4.17 12.18
CA ALA A 38 0.48 -3.71 12.92
C ALA A 38 0.25 -3.55 14.45
N GLY A 39 -0.98 -3.75 14.93
CA GLY A 39 -1.34 -3.59 16.35
C GLY A 39 -1.58 -2.14 16.77
N PHE A 40 -2.15 -1.94 17.96
CA PHE A 40 -2.76 -0.66 18.38
C PHE A 40 -1.81 0.55 18.32
N LEU A 41 -0.58 0.42 18.85
CA LEU A 41 0.37 1.54 18.91
C LEU A 41 0.90 1.93 17.53
N ILE A 42 1.37 0.96 16.74
CA ILE A 42 1.89 1.23 15.40
C ILE A 42 0.75 1.63 14.45
N GLY A 43 -0.40 0.99 14.57
CA GLY A 43 -1.60 1.33 13.81
C GLY A 43 -2.07 2.78 14.04
N THR A 44 -1.96 3.30 15.26
CA THR A 44 -2.30 4.70 15.55
C THR A 44 -1.35 5.67 14.85
N VAL A 45 -0.06 5.34 14.78
CA VAL A 45 0.94 6.16 14.07
C VAL A 45 0.68 6.10 12.56
N ILE A 46 0.43 4.91 12.02
CA ILE A 46 0.11 4.72 10.60
C ILE A 46 -1.12 5.53 10.23
N LYS A 47 -2.20 5.47 11.01
CA LYS A 47 -3.45 6.23 10.75
C LYS A 47 -3.29 7.75 10.79
N ARG A 48 -2.25 8.27 11.44
CA ARG A 48 -1.96 9.72 11.48
C ARG A 48 -1.19 10.20 10.25
N MET A 49 -0.60 9.30 9.46
CA MET A 49 0.09 9.66 8.23
C MET A 49 -0.92 10.09 7.17
N THR A 50 -0.52 11.02 6.30
CA THR A 50 -1.29 11.25 5.07
C THR A 50 -1.17 10.04 4.14
N PRO A 51 -2.11 9.82 3.21
CA PRO A 51 -2.04 8.69 2.28
C PRO A 51 -0.72 8.65 1.50
N LEU A 52 -0.22 9.82 1.07
CA LEU A 52 1.06 9.94 0.39
C LEU A 52 2.25 9.59 1.30
N GLN A 53 2.24 10.04 2.56
CA GLN A 53 3.29 9.68 3.52
C GLN A 53 3.31 8.16 3.78
N PHE A 54 2.14 7.56 3.93
CA PHE A 54 2.01 6.11 4.06
C PHE A 54 2.56 5.40 2.82
N ALA A 55 2.20 5.84 1.62
CA ALA A 55 2.71 5.28 0.37
C ALA A 55 4.24 5.35 0.28
N GLN A 56 4.83 6.50 0.61
CA GLN A 56 6.30 6.66 0.61
C GLN A 56 6.98 5.77 1.65
N GLU A 57 6.43 5.68 2.85
CA GLU A 57 6.99 4.83 3.91
C GLU A 57 6.84 3.35 3.56
N ALA A 58 5.71 2.93 2.99
CA ALA A 58 5.49 1.58 2.50
C ALA A 58 6.51 1.22 1.41
N THR A 59 6.73 2.09 0.42
CA THR A 59 7.75 1.91 -0.61
C THR A 59 9.16 1.85 -0.01
N ARG A 60 9.49 2.72 0.96
CA ARG A 60 10.80 2.70 1.63
C ARG A 60 11.04 1.38 2.35
N ARG A 61 10.05 0.88 3.11
CA ARG A 61 10.15 -0.39 3.82
C ARG A 61 10.23 -1.57 2.87
N TYR A 62 9.44 -1.55 1.79
CA TYR A 62 9.52 -2.56 0.74
C TYR A 62 10.90 -2.59 0.10
N ASN A 63 11.44 -1.42 -0.29
CA ASN A 63 12.78 -1.30 -0.84
C ASN A 63 13.85 -1.85 0.11
N ALA A 64 13.77 -1.50 1.39
CA ALA A 64 14.70 -2.02 2.40
C ALA A 64 14.61 -3.55 2.53
N ALA A 65 13.41 -4.13 2.51
CA ALA A 65 13.18 -5.57 2.64
C ALA A 65 13.58 -6.35 1.38
N ALA A 66 13.22 -5.84 0.20
CA ALA A 66 13.50 -6.43 -1.10
C ALA A 66 14.93 -6.13 -1.61
N LYS A 67 15.72 -5.33 -0.87
CA LYS A 67 17.01 -4.77 -1.32
C LYS A 67 16.88 -4.04 -2.66
N ASP A 68 15.75 -3.37 -2.84
CA ASP A 68 15.39 -2.61 -4.03
C ASP A 68 15.65 -1.12 -3.80
N SER A 69 15.72 -0.35 -4.88
CA SER A 69 16.03 1.08 -4.88
C SER A 69 14.99 1.87 -5.66
N ALA A 70 13.75 1.39 -5.66
CA ALA A 70 12.67 2.04 -6.41
C ALA A 70 12.45 3.48 -5.90
N PRO A 71 12.18 4.45 -6.80
CA PRO A 71 11.93 5.82 -6.38
C PRO A 71 10.71 5.87 -5.45
N LEU A 72 10.75 6.78 -4.47
CA LEU A 72 9.59 7.05 -3.64
C LEU A 72 8.50 7.70 -4.49
N PRO A 73 7.24 7.24 -4.38
CA PRO A 73 6.15 7.80 -5.17
C PRO A 73 5.89 9.26 -4.80
N ALA A 74 5.67 10.10 -5.81
CA ALA A 74 5.27 11.50 -5.64
C ALA A 74 3.75 11.66 -5.47
N SER A 75 2.97 10.62 -5.79
CA SER A 75 1.52 10.58 -5.64
C SER A 75 1.00 9.19 -5.29
N CYS A 76 -0.23 9.11 -4.77
CA CYS A 76 -0.91 7.83 -4.54
C CYS A 76 -1.09 7.02 -5.83
N GLU A 77 -1.28 7.68 -6.98
CA GLU A 77 -1.35 6.99 -8.28
C GLU A 77 -0.02 6.33 -8.65
N GLU A 78 1.10 7.02 -8.43
CA GLU A 78 2.42 6.44 -8.66
C GLU A 78 2.68 5.26 -7.73
N PHE A 79 2.25 5.35 -6.48
CA PHE A 79 2.35 4.24 -5.53
C PHE A 79 1.62 2.99 -6.03
N LEU A 80 0.37 3.14 -6.48
CA LEU A 80 -0.40 2.01 -7.02
C LEU A 80 0.23 1.45 -8.30
N LYS A 81 0.70 2.32 -9.20
CA LYS A 81 1.42 1.89 -10.41
C LYS A 81 2.69 1.12 -10.08
N LEU A 82 3.46 1.61 -9.09
CA LEU A 82 4.66 0.95 -8.60
C LEU A 82 4.31 -0.42 -8.01
N GLY A 83 3.17 -0.54 -7.33
CA GLY A 83 2.67 -1.81 -6.84
C GLY A 83 2.28 -2.82 -7.87
N VAL A 84 1.63 -2.36 -8.94
CA VAL A 84 1.36 -3.21 -10.09
C VAL A 84 2.65 -3.64 -10.77
N ALA A 85 3.58 -2.71 -10.99
CA ALA A 85 4.86 -2.98 -11.65
C ALA A 85 5.77 -3.95 -10.87
N LYS A 86 5.72 -3.90 -9.54
CA LYS A 86 6.52 -4.74 -8.65
C LYS A 86 5.82 -6.04 -8.22
N GLY A 87 4.56 -6.23 -8.63
CA GLY A 87 3.80 -7.46 -8.38
C GLY A 87 3.13 -7.55 -7.00
N PHE A 88 3.13 -6.47 -6.20
CA PHE A 88 2.41 -6.44 -4.92
C PHE A 88 0.96 -5.94 -5.04
N ALA A 89 0.57 -5.50 -6.22
CA ALA A 89 -0.82 -5.24 -6.58
C ALA A 89 -1.10 -5.72 -7.99
N SER A 90 -2.37 -5.95 -8.31
CA SER A 90 -2.85 -6.26 -9.65
C SER A 90 -4.15 -5.50 -9.89
N THR A 91 -4.21 -4.72 -10.97
CA THR A 91 -5.47 -4.10 -11.40
C THR A 91 -6.41 -5.19 -11.90
N LEU A 92 -7.59 -5.29 -11.28
CA LEU A 92 -8.63 -6.19 -11.78
C LEU A 92 -9.51 -5.41 -12.77
N PRO A 93 -9.88 -5.99 -13.92
CA PRO A 93 -10.80 -5.34 -14.84
C PRO A 93 -12.17 -5.14 -14.17
N SER A 94 -12.74 -3.95 -14.36
CA SER A 94 -14.13 -3.66 -14.02
C SER A 94 -15.01 -4.53 -14.92
N GLN A 95 -15.78 -5.46 -14.36
CA GLN A 95 -16.91 -6.07 -15.06
C GLN A 95 -18.12 -5.16 -14.98
#